data_AF-A0A1A2GAQ6-F1
#
_entry.id   AF-A0A1A2GAQ6-F1
#
_cell.length_a   1.000
_cell.length_b   1.000
_cell.length_c   1.000
_cell.angle_alpha   90.00
_cell.angle_beta   90.00
_cell.angle_gamma   90.00
#
_symmetry.space_group_name_H-M   'P 1'
#
loop_
_entity.id
_entity.type
_entity.pdbx_description
1 polymer ?
#
loop_
_entity_poly.entity_id
_entity_poly.type
_entity_poly.pdbx_seq_one_letter_code
_entity_poly.pdbx_strand_id
1 'polypeptide(L)'
;MSTRTRGWTWSVVALVVGIVIAGSLGFWQMSVKNTPAPVPIADNDQAREQVTDFVKSNVGKMLSFTPTLSRGEIDAVTELLTGTAVDEYRKTIRAKADNVTQRASVRNTGVESLTADEAKVVAFVDQQSESAGGGPSTKDALAYRVSLTRVDGDWRISELEQL
;
A
#
# COMPACT_ATOMS: atom_id res chain seq x y z
N MET A 1 -18.82 74.19 4.21
CA MET A 1 -19.38 72.94 3.64
C MET A 1 -18.22 72.05 3.21
N SER A 2 -17.61 71.28 4.11
CA SER A 2 -16.37 70.53 3.76
C SER A 2 -16.11 69.30 4.65
N THR A 3 -17.17 68.67 5.16
CA THR A 3 -17.08 67.41 5.94
C THR A 3 -17.52 66.18 5.15
N ARG A 4 -18.13 66.33 3.97
CA ARG A 4 -18.65 65.20 3.17
C ARG A 4 -17.61 64.50 2.28
N THR A 5 -16.57 65.20 1.82
CA THR A 5 -15.57 64.65 0.87
C THR A 5 -14.57 63.72 1.55
N ARG A 6 -14.22 64.00 2.81
CA ARG A 6 -13.29 63.17 3.59
C ARG A 6 -13.90 61.84 4.01
N GLY A 7 -15.20 61.80 4.33
CA GLY A 7 -15.90 60.53 4.59
C GLY A 7 -16.02 59.66 3.33
N TRP A 8 -16.36 60.28 2.20
CA TRP A 8 -16.54 59.57 0.93
C TRP A 8 -15.23 59.00 0.36
N THR A 9 -14.14 59.77 0.43
CA THR A 9 -12.81 59.29 -0.01
C THR A 9 -12.34 58.09 0.83
N TRP A 10 -12.61 58.08 2.14
CA TRP A 10 -12.30 56.94 3.00
C TRP A 10 -13.17 55.72 2.69
N SER A 11 -14.45 55.91 2.35
CA SER A 11 -15.30 54.81 1.88
C SER A 11 -14.81 54.21 0.57
N VAL A 12 -14.36 55.03 -0.40
CA VAL A 12 -13.83 54.54 -1.67
C VAL A 12 -12.52 53.78 -1.46
N VAL A 13 -11.61 54.30 -0.63
CA VAL A 13 -10.34 53.62 -0.32
C VAL A 13 -10.60 52.28 0.38
N ALA A 14 -11.51 52.23 1.36
CA ALA A 14 -11.87 50.98 2.03
C ALA A 14 -12.45 49.94 1.06
N LEU A 15 -13.26 50.40 0.09
CA LEU A 15 -13.88 49.53 -0.91
C LEU A 15 -12.84 48.97 -1.89
N VAL A 16 -11.90 49.81 -2.36
CA VAL A 16 -10.80 49.38 -3.23
C VAL A 16 -9.89 48.38 -2.52
N VAL A 17 -9.55 48.64 -1.25
CA VAL A 17 -8.74 47.72 -0.43
C VAL A 17 -9.49 46.39 -0.23
N GLY A 18 -10.79 46.42 0.03
CA GLY A 18 -11.63 45.22 0.14
C GLY A 18 -11.63 44.38 -1.15
N ILE A 19 -11.73 45.02 -2.31
CA ILE A 19 -11.68 44.34 -3.62
C ILE A 19 -10.30 43.72 -3.87
N VAL A 20 -9.21 44.43 -3.56
CA VAL A 20 -7.84 43.93 -3.75
C VAL A 20 -7.56 42.73 -2.82
N ILE A 21 -8.04 42.77 -1.58
CA ILE A 21 -7.92 41.65 -0.63
C ILE A 21 -8.74 40.45 -1.11
N ALA A 22 -9.99 40.65 -1.56
CA ALA A 22 -10.81 39.57 -2.09
C ALA A 22 -10.22 38.95 -3.37
N GLY A 23 -9.68 39.77 -4.27
CA GLY A 23 -9.04 39.30 -5.51
C GLY A 23 -7.75 38.53 -5.26
N SER A 24 -6.92 38.99 -4.31
CA SER A 24 -5.67 38.29 -3.94
C SER A 24 -5.93 36.97 -3.21
N LEU A 25 -6.94 36.90 -2.34
CA LEU A 25 -7.38 35.63 -1.73
C LEU A 25 -7.96 34.66 -2.76
N GLY A 26 -8.77 35.15 -3.71
CA GLY A 26 -9.31 34.34 -4.79
C GLY A 26 -8.24 33.80 -5.73
N PHE A 27 -7.25 34.62 -6.07
CA PHE A 27 -6.10 34.22 -6.90
C PHE A 27 -5.20 33.21 -6.18
N TRP A 28 -4.93 33.39 -4.88
CA TRP A 28 -4.17 32.44 -4.08
C TRP A 28 -4.90 31.09 -3.97
N GLN A 29 -6.22 31.10 -3.72
CA GLN A 29 -7.02 29.89 -3.65
C GLN A 29 -7.10 29.15 -5.00
N MET A 30 -7.16 29.87 -6.12
CA MET A 30 -7.16 29.30 -7.46
C MET A 30 -5.78 28.74 -7.83
N SER A 31 -4.69 29.37 -7.38
CA SER A 31 -3.33 28.86 -7.59
C SER A 31 -3.05 27.55 -6.82
N VAL A 32 -3.61 27.37 -5.61
CA VAL A 32 -3.50 26.10 -4.86
C VAL A 32 -4.35 25.00 -5.53
N LYS A 33 -5.50 25.36 -6.10
CA LYS A 33 -6.41 24.41 -6.78
C LYS A 33 -5.99 24.05 -8.21
N ASN A 34 -5.24 24.92 -8.88
CA ASN A 34 -4.78 24.71 -10.26
C ASN A 34 -3.39 24.06 -10.36
N THR A 35 -2.81 23.57 -9.26
CA THR A 35 -1.70 22.63 -9.34
C THR A 35 -2.22 21.39 -10.09
N PRO A 36 -1.71 21.03 -11.27
CA PRO A 36 -2.10 19.79 -11.92
C PRO A 36 -1.89 18.67 -10.91
N ALA A 37 -2.90 17.82 -10.70
CA ALA A 37 -2.71 16.63 -9.88
C ALA A 37 -1.46 15.92 -10.42
N PRO A 38 -0.45 15.61 -9.58
CA PRO A 38 0.64 14.74 -9.99
C PRO A 38 0.02 13.52 -10.67
N VAL A 39 0.58 13.09 -11.80
CA VAL A 39 0.13 11.85 -12.46
C VAL A 39 -0.04 10.79 -11.37
N PRO A 40 -1.24 10.21 -11.18
CA PRO A 40 -1.45 9.21 -10.16
C PRO A 40 -0.37 8.15 -10.29
N ILE A 41 0.35 7.82 -9.21
CA ILE A 41 1.39 6.76 -9.25
C ILE A 41 0.76 5.44 -9.71
N ALA A 42 -0.54 5.28 -9.47
CA ALA A 42 -1.36 4.19 -10.02
C ALA A 42 -1.40 4.11 -11.55
N ASP A 43 -1.16 5.20 -12.29
CA ASP A 43 -1.08 5.23 -13.76
C ASP A 43 0.36 5.07 -14.28
N ASN A 44 1.35 4.96 -13.38
CA ASN A 44 2.73 4.69 -13.74
C ASN A 44 2.97 3.19 -13.84
N ASP A 45 3.08 2.68 -15.08
CA ASP A 45 3.31 1.26 -15.37
C ASP A 45 4.52 0.68 -14.62
N GLN A 46 5.62 1.43 -14.49
CA GLN A 46 6.81 0.97 -13.77
C GLN A 46 6.56 0.82 -12.26
N ALA A 47 5.79 1.73 -11.66
CA ALA A 47 5.45 1.65 -10.25
C ALA A 47 4.49 0.48 -9.97
N ARG A 48 3.55 0.23 -10.89
CA ARG A 48 2.65 -0.93 -10.84
C ARG A 48 3.43 -2.24 -10.97
N GLU A 49 4.32 -2.32 -11.96
CA GLU A 49 5.16 -3.49 -12.23
C GLU A 49 6.03 -3.84 -11.01
N GLN A 50 6.66 -2.83 -10.40
CA GLN A 50 7.45 -2.99 -9.17
C GLN A 50 6.67 -3.69 -8.05
N VAL A 51 5.45 -3.23 -7.73
CA VAL A 51 4.67 -3.83 -6.63
C VAL A 51 4.12 -5.20 -7.01
N THR A 52 3.73 -5.43 -8.26
CA THR A 52 3.27 -6.75 -8.71
C THR A 52 4.38 -7.78 -8.69
N ASP A 53 5.59 -7.41 -9.12
CA ASP A 53 6.75 -8.30 -9.14
C ASP A 53 7.22 -8.62 -7.73
N PHE A 54 7.22 -7.62 -6.85
CA PHE A 54 7.50 -7.82 -5.43
C PHE A 54 6.53 -8.84 -4.83
N VAL A 55 5.22 -8.67 -5.06
CA VAL A 55 4.19 -9.58 -4.53
C VAL A 55 4.35 -10.99 -5.12
N LYS A 56 4.50 -11.10 -6.44
CA LYS A 56 4.67 -12.37 -7.14
C LYS A 56 5.89 -13.16 -6.65
N SER A 57 6.98 -12.47 -6.35
CA SER A 57 8.24 -13.08 -5.91
C SER A 57 8.26 -13.51 -4.46
N ASN A 58 7.47 -12.86 -3.59
CA ASN A 58 7.61 -12.98 -2.14
C ASN A 58 6.41 -13.67 -1.46
N VAL A 59 5.18 -13.45 -1.93
CA VAL A 59 3.99 -14.05 -1.30
C VAL A 59 4.03 -15.58 -1.36
N GLY A 60 4.50 -16.15 -2.47
CA GLY A 60 4.67 -17.60 -2.59
C GLY A 60 5.64 -18.18 -1.54
N LYS A 61 6.71 -17.45 -1.20
CA LYS A 61 7.66 -17.85 -0.15
C LYS A 61 7.02 -17.78 1.22
N MET A 62 6.29 -16.72 1.51
CA MET A 62 5.62 -16.53 2.80
C MET A 62 4.52 -17.57 3.05
N LEU A 63 3.79 -17.96 2.01
CA LEU A 63 2.74 -18.98 2.07
C LEU A 63 3.27 -20.42 1.98
N SER A 64 4.55 -20.60 1.65
CA SER A 64 5.18 -21.91 1.64
C SER A 64 5.75 -22.24 3.01
N PHE A 65 5.57 -23.49 3.45
CA PHE A 65 6.00 -23.98 4.75
C PHE A 65 6.52 -25.41 4.65
N THR A 66 7.56 -25.73 5.41
CA THR A 66 7.97 -27.11 5.68
C THR A 66 8.34 -27.23 7.16
N PRO A 67 8.15 -28.40 7.79
CA PRO A 67 8.50 -28.59 9.20
C PRO A 67 9.98 -28.38 9.50
N THR A 68 10.84 -28.45 8.48
CA THR A 68 12.30 -28.28 8.61
C THR A 68 12.76 -26.84 8.32
N LEU A 69 11.85 -25.86 8.26
CA LEU A 69 12.23 -24.46 8.07
C LEU A 69 13.24 -24.03 9.13
N SER A 70 14.40 -23.59 8.66
CA SER A 70 15.44 -23.07 9.53
C SER A 70 15.06 -21.68 10.06
N ARG A 71 15.69 -21.29 11.17
CA ARG A 71 15.53 -19.94 11.71
C ARG A 71 15.92 -18.86 10.69
N GLY A 72 16.97 -19.10 9.89
CA GLY A 72 17.40 -18.16 8.85
C GLY A 72 16.39 -17.97 7.74
N GLU A 73 15.67 -19.03 7.34
CA GLU A 73 14.59 -18.92 6.35
C GLU A 73 13.38 -18.14 6.90
N ILE A 74 13.04 -18.36 8.18
CA ILE A 74 11.99 -17.59 8.86
C ILE A 74 12.39 -16.12 8.95
N ASP A 75 13.63 -15.84 9.34
CA ASP A 75 14.13 -14.46 9.48
C ASP A 75 14.14 -13.74 8.11
N ALA A 76 14.56 -14.41 7.04
CA ALA A 76 14.53 -13.87 5.68
C ALA A 76 13.10 -13.52 5.20
N VAL A 77 12.08 -14.29 5.58
CA VAL A 77 10.69 -13.92 5.30
C VAL A 77 10.27 -12.73 6.15
N THR A 78 10.64 -12.69 7.43
CA THR A 78 10.28 -11.54 8.30
C THR A 78 10.91 -10.23 7.86
N GLU A 79 12.06 -10.25 7.18
CA GLU A 79 12.65 -9.05 6.56
C GLU A 79 11.76 -8.47 5.46
N LEU A 80 10.89 -9.26 4.84
CA LEU A 80 9.94 -8.78 3.83
C LEU A 80 8.68 -8.17 4.46
N LEU A 81 8.51 -8.27 5.78
CA LEU A 81 7.33 -7.86 6.52
C LEU A 81 7.59 -6.58 7.31
N THR A 82 6.52 -5.93 7.74
CA THR A 82 6.56 -4.79 8.65
C THR A 82 5.37 -4.79 9.60
N GLY A 83 5.44 -4.00 10.66
CA GLY A 83 4.37 -3.86 11.64
C GLY A 83 3.96 -5.19 12.27
N THR A 84 2.65 -5.40 12.43
CA THR A 84 2.08 -6.58 13.09
C THR A 84 2.22 -7.86 12.26
N ALA A 85 2.40 -7.77 10.93
CA ALA A 85 2.55 -8.93 10.07
C ALA A 85 3.76 -9.80 10.46
N VAL A 86 4.82 -9.21 11.02
CA VAL A 86 5.99 -9.96 11.51
C VAL A 86 5.60 -10.95 12.61
N ASP A 87 4.81 -10.48 13.58
CA ASP A 87 4.41 -11.28 14.74
C ASP A 87 3.35 -12.32 14.36
N GLU A 88 2.42 -11.95 13.48
CA GLU A 88 1.40 -12.86 12.93
C GLU A 88 2.01 -13.99 12.13
N TYR A 89 3.00 -13.68 11.28
CA TYR A 89 3.73 -14.70 10.53
C TYR A 89 4.43 -15.68 11.49
N ARG A 90 5.20 -15.17 12.46
CA ARG A 90 5.88 -16.02 13.45
C ARG A 90 4.91 -16.88 14.26
N LYS A 91 3.75 -16.33 14.63
CA LYS A 91 2.68 -17.07 15.32
C LYS A 91 2.12 -18.18 14.43
N THR A 92 1.87 -17.88 13.16
CA THR A 92 1.33 -18.84 12.18
C THR A 92 2.29 -20.00 11.96
N ILE A 93 3.57 -19.71 11.74
CA ILE A 93 4.62 -20.73 11.56
C ILE A 93 4.73 -21.64 12.78
N ARG A 94 4.69 -21.08 14.00
CA ARG A 94 4.72 -21.88 15.24
C ARG A 94 3.47 -22.73 15.47
N ALA A 95 2.33 -22.32 14.90
CA ALA A 95 1.07 -23.04 15.05
C ALA A 95 0.86 -24.12 13.99
N LYS A 96 1.61 -24.08 12.87
CA LYS A 96 1.53 -25.13 11.86
C LYS A 96 2.08 -26.44 12.43
N ALA A 97 1.33 -27.52 12.20
CA ALA A 97 1.68 -28.85 12.68
C ALA A 97 3.00 -29.34 12.06
N ASP A 98 3.81 -30.04 12.86
CA ASP A 98 5.15 -30.53 12.51
C ASP A 98 5.16 -31.58 11.37
N ASN A 99 4.01 -31.90 10.78
CA ASN A 99 3.85 -32.96 9.81
C ASN A 99 3.18 -32.51 8.50
N VAL A 100 3.13 -31.22 8.19
CA VAL A 100 2.56 -30.72 6.91
C VAL A 100 3.58 -29.88 6.16
N THR A 101 3.79 -30.19 4.88
CA THR A 101 4.50 -29.33 3.94
C THR A 101 3.48 -28.64 3.05
N GLN A 102 3.59 -27.32 2.92
CA GLN A 102 2.75 -26.49 2.07
C GLN A 102 3.62 -25.79 1.04
N ARG A 103 3.27 -25.88 -0.23
CA ARG A 103 3.88 -25.13 -1.32
C ARG A 103 2.86 -24.17 -1.91
N ALA A 104 3.26 -22.93 -2.11
CA ALA A 104 2.42 -21.90 -2.69
C ALA A 104 3.14 -21.23 -3.86
N SER A 105 2.41 -20.97 -4.93
CA SER A 105 2.91 -20.25 -6.11
C SER A 105 1.92 -19.21 -6.56
N VAL A 106 2.41 -18.00 -6.85
CA VAL A 106 1.57 -16.89 -7.33
C VAL A 106 1.40 -17.03 -8.84
N ARG A 107 0.17 -17.27 -9.29
CA ARG A 107 -0.17 -17.36 -10.73
C ARG A 107 -0.31 -16.00 -11.37
N ASN A 108 -1.00 -15.10 -10.69
CA ASN A 108 -1.32 -13.78 -11.22
C ASN A 108 -1.44 -12.75 -10.10
N THR A 109 -1.29 -11.47 -10.45
CA THR A 109 -1.40 -10.35 -9.52
C THR A 109 -2.16 -9.19 -10.16
N GLY A 110 -2.85 -8.39 -9.35
CA GLY A 110 -3.51 -7.16 -9.80
C GLY A 110 -3.42 -6.06 -8.76
N VAL A 111 -3.10 -4.84 -9.18
CA VAL A 111 -3.03 -3.67 -8.29
C VAL A 111 -4.44 -3.13 -8.03
N GLU A 112 -4.89 -3.12 -6.78
CA GLU A 112 -6.13 -2.48 -6.34
C GLU A 112 -5.93 -0.98 -6.11
N SER A 113 -4.83 -0.60 -5.45
CA SER A 113 -4.48 0.80 -5.20
C SER A 113 -2.97 0.96 -5.07
N LEU A 114 -2.45 2.12 -5.47
CA LEU A 114 -1.02 2.44 -5.38
C LEU A 114 -0.82 3.94 -5.11
N THR A 115 -0.07 4.24 -4.06
CA THR A 115 0.42 5.58 -3.70
C THR A 115 1.95 5.58 -3.62
N ALA A 116 2.55 6.65 -3.09
CA ALA A 116 4.00 6.71 -2.91
C ALA A 116 4.50 5.69 -1.86
N ASP A 117 3.72 5.52 -0.80
CA ASP A 117 4.13 4.82 0.41
C ASP A 117 3.25 3.62 0.75
N GLU A 118 2.11 3.43 0.06
CA GLU A 118 1.19 2.33 0.28
C GLU A 118 0.75 1.70 -1.04
N ALA A 119 0.55 0.38 -1.02
CA ALA A 119 -0.08 -0.32 -2.15
C ALA A 119 -0.97 -1.46 -1.64
N LYS A 120 -2.01 -1.76 -2.42
CA LYS A 120 -2.84 -2.96 -2.23
C LYS A 120 -2.82 -3.75 -3.52
N VAL A 121 -2.45 -5.02 -3.40
CA VAL A 121 -2.32 -5.93 -4.55
C VAL A 121 -3.05 -7.21 -4.23
N VAL A 122 -3.87 -7.69 -5.16
CA VAL A 122 -4.46 -9.03 -5.09
C VAL A 122 -3.52 -10.02 -5.73
N ALA A 123 -3.23 -11.12 -5.03
CA ALA A 123 -2.44 -12.24 -5.51
C ALA A 123 -3.32 -13.48 -5.64
N PHE A 124 -3.32 -14.09 -6.81
CA PHE A 124 -3.97 -15.38 -7.06
C PHE A 124 -2.94 -16.48 -6.90
N VAL A 125 -3.17 -17.37 -5.93
CA VAL A 125 -2.19 -18.34 -5.45
C VAL A 125 -2.71 -19.75 -5.65
N ASP A 126 -1.87 -20.62 -6.21
CA ASP A 126 -2.07 -22.07 -6.15
C ASP A 126 -1.30 -22.61 -4.95
N GLN A 127 -2.03 -23.30 -4.07
CA GLN A 127 -1.50 -23.90 -2.86
C GLN A 127 -1.63 -25.42 -2.94
N GLN A 128 -0.57 -26.13 -2.58
CA GLN A 128 -0.54 -27.58 -2.45
C GLN A 128 -0.03 -27.95 -1.07
N SER A 129 -0.79 -28.76 -0.34
CA SER A 129 -0.43 -29.23 1.01
C SER A 129 -0.28 -30.74 1.01
N GLU A 130 0.79 -31.22 1.64
CA GLU A 130 1.18 -32.63 1.73
C GLU A 130 1.48 -32.99 3.18
N SER A 131 0.87 -34.06 3.69
CA SER A 131 1.21 -34.60 4.99
C SER A 131 2.52 -35.42 4.91
N ALA A 132 3.41 -35.25 5.89
CA ALA A 132 4.75 -35.85 5.96
C ALA A 132 4.76 -37.40 5.89
N GLY A 133 3.63 -38.05 6.16
CA GLY A 133 3.45 -39.49 6.06
C GLY A 133 2.98 -40.01 4.69
N GLY A 134 3.01 -39.20 3.63
CA GLY A 134 2.54 -39.60 2.29
C GLY A 134 1.02 -39.69 2.18
N GLY A 135 0.30 -38.97 3.05
CA GLY A 135 -1.15 -38.84 3.01
C GLY A 135 -1.65 -38.07 1.77
N PRO A 136 -2.98 -37.98 1.59
CA PRO A 136 -3.56 -37.27 0.46
C PRO A 136 -3.09 -35.81 0.41
N SER A 137 -2.72 -35.35 -0.79
CA SER A 137 -2.37 -33.95 -1.04
C SER A 137 -3.62 -33.15 -1.37
N THR A 138 -3.79 -31.97 -0.77
CA THR A 138 -4.84 -31.02 -1.13
C THR A 138 -4.28 -29.97 -2.09
N LYS A 139 -5.08 -29.55 -3.08
CA LYS A 139 -4.75 -28.43 -3.97
C LYS A 139 -5.88 -27.41 -3.92
N ASP A 140 -5.54 -26.18 -3.62
CA ASP A 140 -6.46 -25.06 -3.49
C ASP A 140 -6.01 -23.91 -4.38
N ALA A 141 -6.98 -23.22 -5.00
CA ALA A 141 -6.76 -21.96 -5.68
C ALA A 141 -7.36 -20.85 -4.81
N LEU A 142 -6.50 -19.97 -4.28
CA LEU A 142 -6.86 -18.95 -3.31
C LEU A 142 -6.56 -17.56 -3.85
N ALA A 143 -7.23 -16.55 -3.31
CA ALA A 143 -6.91 -15.16 -3.55
C ALA A 143 -6.55 -14.49 -2.22
N TYR A 144 -5.49 -13.68 -2.25
CA TYR A 144 -5.04 -12.91 -1.10
C TYR A 144 -4.95 -11.43 -1.45
N ARG A 145 -5.44 -10.57 -0.56
CA ARG A 145 -5.09 -9.15 -0.56
C ARG A 145 -3.80 -8.96 0.22
N VAL A 146 -2.86 -8.27 -0.42
CA VAL A 146 -1.54 -7.97 0.12
C VAL A 146 -1.46 -6.46 0.30
N SER A 147 -1.38 -6.01 1.55
CA SER A 147 -1.11 -4.62 1.87
C SER A 147 0.40 -4.42 1.95
N LEU A 148 0.91 -3.44 1.21
CA LEU A 148 2.31 -3.04 1.20
C LEU A 148 2.47 -1.64 1.79
N THR A 149 3.53 -1.46 2.55
CA THR A 149 3.95 -0.16 3.07
C THR A 149 5.43 0.04 2.75
N ARG A 150 5.79 1.24 2.31
CA ARG A 150 7.18 1.61 2.06
C ARG A 150 7.86 1.96 3.39
N VAL A 151 8.90 1.22 3.74
CA VAL A 151 9.69 1.39 4.96
C VAL A 151 11.15 1.56 4.56
N ASP A 152 11.78 2.66 4.97
CA ASP A 152 13.17 3.00 4.61
C ASP A 152 13.46 2.96 3.10
N GLY A 153 12.44 3.25 2.28
CA GLY A 153 12.52 3.26 0.82
C GLY A 153 12.15 1.94 0.15
N ASP A 154 12.02 0.84 0.90
CA ASP A 154 11.68 -0.49 0.38
C ASP A 154 10.23 -0.86 0.65
N TRP A 155 9.61 -1.58 -0.29
CA TRP A 155 8.29 -2.17 -0.04
C TRP A 155 8.37 -3.33 0.95
N ARG A 156 7.49 -3.31 1.95
CA ARG A 156 7.31 -4.38 2.93
C ARG A 156 5.83 -4.75 3.04
N ILE A 157 5.54 -6.02 3.29
CA ILE A 157 4.18 -6.51 3.49
C ILE A 157 3.75 -6.15 4.91
N SER A 158 2.73 -5.30 5.02
CA SER A 158 2.14 -4.89 6.30
C SER A 158 0.95 -5.74 6.71
N GLU A 159 0.30 -6.41 5.75
CA GLU A 159 -0.84 -7.28 6.00
C GLU A 159 -1.03 -8.30 4.86
N LEU A 160 -1.50 -9.49 5.20
CA LEU A 160 -1.96 -10.49 4.24
C LEU A 160 -3.33 -11.04 4.67
N GLU A 161 -4.34 -10.77 3.85
CA GLU A 161 -5.72 -11.19 4.08
C GLU A 161 -6.15 -12.17 3.00
N GLN A 162 -6.79 -13.29 3.38
CA GLN A 162 -7.41 -14.20 2.41
C GLN A 162 -8.80 -13.66 2.01
N LEU A 163 -9.09 -13.63 0.71
CA LEU A 163 -10.36 -13.17 0.14
C LEU A 163 -11.40 -14.29 0.03
#